data_AF-A0A4Q2R3Y7-F1
#
_entry.id   AF-A0A4Q2R3Y7-F1
#
_cell.length_a   1.000
_cell.length_b   1.000
_cell.length_c   1.000
_cell.angle_alpha   90.00
_cell.angle_beta   90.00
_cell.angle_gamma   90.00
#
_symmetry.space_group_name_H-M   'P 1'
#
loop_
_entity.id
_entity.type
_entity.pdbx_description
1 polymer ?
#
loop_
_entity_poly.entity_id
_entity_poly.type
_entity_poly.pdbx_seq_one_letter_code
_entity_poly.pdbx_strand_id
1 'polypeptide(L)'
;GIPHLLTPVVTDPKKAVVALKWAVREMEDRYKKMSKVGVRNIDGFNARVAEALARDESISRTVQTGYDKDTGEAVYEREEMSLSVLPYIVVIVDEMADLMMVAGKDIEGAIQRLAQMARAAGIHLITATQRPSVDVITGTIKANFPTRISFQVTSKIDSRTILGEQGAEQLLGQGDMLYMAGGGRISRVHGPFVSD
;
A
#
# COMPACT_ATOMS: atom_id res chain seq x y z
N GLY A 1 -11.17 -19.02 -4.82
CA GLY A 1 -10.55 -17.93 -4.06
C GLY A 1 -11.63 -17.05 -3.46
N ILE A 2 -11.32 -16.25 -2.46
CA ILE A 2 -12.29 -15.30 -1.89
C ILE A 2 -12.61 -14.17 -2.90
N PRO A 3 -13.82 -13.57 -2.85
CA PRO A 3 -14.24 -12.55 -3.84
C PRO A 3 -13.45 -11.24 -3.76
N HIS A 4 -12.68 -11.04 -2.69
CA HIS A 4 -11.87 -9.85 -2.46
C HIS A 4 -10.53 -9.87 -3.23
N LEU A 5 -10.11 -11.02 -3.77
CA LEU A 5 -8.85 -11.13 -4.49
C LEU A 5 -8.95 -10.45 -5.85
N LEU A 6 -8.12 -9.41 -6.07
CA LEU A 6 -7.98 -8.73 -7.36
C LEU A 6 -7.30 -9.60 -8.43
N THR A 7 -6.55 -10.61 -7.98
CA THR A 7 -5.81 -11.56 -8.82
C THR A 7 -5.67 -12.87 -8.03
N PRO A 8 -5.52 -14.04 -8.68
CA PRO A 8 -5.09 -15.25 -7.98
C PRO A 8 -3.81 -15.02 -7.17
N VAL A 9 -3.63 -15.84 -6.13
CA VAL A 9 -2.43 -15.80 -5.28
C VAL A 9 -1.18 -15.87 -6.15
N VAL A 10 -0.31 -14.87 -6.02
CA VAL A 10 0.88 -14.73 -6.84
C VAL A 10 2.00 -15.55 -6.20
N THR A 11 2.35 -16.67 -6.84
CA THR A 11 3.40 -17.58 -6.36
C THR A 11 4.75 -17.38 -7.04
N ASP A 12 4.77 -16.73 -8.22
CA ASP A 12 6.00 -16.47 -8.97
C ASP A 12 6.60 -15.11 -8.57
N PRO A 13 7.89 -15.04 -8.15
CA PRO A 13 8.51 -13.79 -7.73
C PRO A 13 8.54 -12.70 -8.80
N LYS A 14 8.69 -13.04 -10.09
CA LYS A 14 8.67 -12.06 -11.18
C LYS A 14 7.28 -11.49 -11.38
N LYS A 15 6.23 -12.31 -11.25
CA LYS A 15 4.83 -11.84 -11.25
C LYS A 15 4.54 -10.95 -10.03
N ALA A 16 5.15 -11.20 -8.88
CA ALA A 16 5.00 -10.34 -7.71
C ALA A 16 5.54 -8.93 -7.96
N VAL A 17 6.68 -8.80 -8.65
CA VAL A 17 7.19 -7.48 -9.11
C VAL A 17 6.17 -6.77 -10.00
N VAL A 18 5.53 -7.49 -10.92
CA VAL A 18 4.49 -6.91 -11.80
C VAL A 18 3.28 -6.45 -10.99
N ALA A 19 2.84 -7.23 -10.00
CA ALA A 19 1.74 -6.86 -9.12
C ALA A 19 2.03 -5.60 -8.30
N LEU A 20 3.25 -5.47 -7.75
CA LEU A 20 3.67 -4.26 -7.04
C LEU A 20 3.76 -3.04 -7.98
N LYS A 21 4.29 -3.22 -9.19
CA LYS A 21 4.30 -2.17 -10.22
C LYS A 21 2.88 -1.76 -10.63
N TRP A 22 1.93 -2.69 -10.68
CA TRP A 22 0.51 -2.39 -10.88
C TRP A 22 -0.05 -1.57 -9.72
N ALA A 23 0.22 -1.94 -8.47
CA ALA A 23 -0.24 -1.18 -7.31
C ALA A 23 0.29 0.27 -7.31
N VAL A 24 1.53 0.48 -7.75
CA VAL A 24 2.10 1.84 -7.94
C VAL A 24 1.32 2.63 -9.00
N ARG A 25 0.99 2.01 -10.14
CA ARG A 25 0.19 2.67 -11.19
C ARG A 25 -1.22 2.99 -10.73
N GLU A 26 -1.87 2.05 -10.06
CA GLU A 26 -3.20 2.24 -9.48
C GLU A 26 -3.19 3.40 -8.47
N MET A 27 -2.16 3.49 -7.62
CA MET A 27 -1.96 4.63 -6.73
C MET A 27 -1.91 5.97 -7.50
N GLU A 28 -1.10 6.06 -8.55
CA GLU A 28 -0.97 7.27 -9.38
C GLU A 28 -2.29 7.62 -10.08
N ASP A 29 -3.03 6.63 -10.58
CA ASP A 29 -4.31 6.85 -11.23
C ASP A 29 -5.40 7.29 -10.25
N ARG A 30 -5.39 6.77 -9.02
CA ARG A 30 -6.25 7.28 -7.94
C ARG A 30 -5.93 8.72 -7.61
N TYR A 31 -4.67 9.11 -7.56
CA TYR A 31 -4.29 10.52 -7.37
C TYR A 31 -4.81 11.43 -8.48
N LYS A 32 -4.75 11.00 -9.74
CA LYS A 32 -5.35 11.74 -10.87
C LYS A 32 -6.87 11.89 -10.67
N LYS A 33 -7.58 10.81 -10.35
CA LYS A 33 -9.03 10.83 -10.08
C LYS A 33 -9.39 11.77 -8.92
N MET A 34 -8.66 11.70 -7.81
CA MET A 34 -8.84 12.58 -6.66
C MET A 34 -8.62 14.05 -7.01
N SER A 35 -7.55 14.36 -7.75
CA SER A 35 -7.27 15.71 -8.24
C SER A 35 -8.37 16.24 -9.17
N LYS A 36 -8.91 15.39 -10.06
CA LYS A 36 -10.02 15.77 -10.95
C LYS A 36 -11.30 16.15 -10.20
N VAL A 37 -11.58 15.51 -9.06
CA VAL A 37 -12.77 15.78 -8.21
C VAL A 37 -12.48 16.84 -7.12
N GLY A 38 -11.22 17.30 -6.99
CA GLY A 38 -10.85 18.29 -5.99
C GLY A 38 -10.78 17.76 -4.55
N VAL A 39 -10.50 16.46 -4.38
CA VAL A 39 -10.39 15.79 -3.09
C VAL A 39 -8.95 15.33 -2.82
N ARG A 40 -8.61 15.10 -1.55
CA ARG A 40 -7.23 14.78 -1.12
C ARG A 40 -7.00 13.32 -0.77
N ASN A 41 -8.06 12.53 -0.57
CA ASN A 41 -7.98 11.14 -0.16
C ASN A 41 -9.18 10.32 -0.68
N ILE A 42 -9.05 9.00 -0.57
CA ILE A 42 -10.06 8.02 -1.02
C ILE A 42 -11.41 8.22 -0.33
N ASP A 43 -11.43 8.58 0.95
CA ASP A 43 -12.67 8.82 1.69
C ASP A 43 -13.45 9.98 1.10
N GLY A 44 -12.78 11.11 0.87
CA GLY A 44 -13.37 12.28 0.23
C GLY A 44 -13.82 11.99 -1.21
N PHE A 45 -13.05 11.18 -1.94
CA PHE A 45 -13.44 10.72 -3.28
C PHE A 45 -14.72 9.89 -3.24
N ASN A 46 -14.78 8.89 -2.38
CA ASN A 46 -15.93 8.00 -2.25
C ASN A 46 -17.18 8.74 -1.77
N ALA A 47 -17.04 9.69 -0.83
CA ALA A 47 -18.14 10.54 -0.40
C ALA A 47 -18.71 11.38 -1.56
N ARG A 48 -17.85 12.02 -2.35
CA ARG A 48 -18.27 12.81 -3.52
C ARG A 48 -18.96 11.97 -4.59
N VAL A 49 -18.44 10.77 -4.86
CA VAL A 49 -19.05 9.85 -5.82
C VAL A 49 -20.40 9.34 -5.32
N ALA A 50 -20.51 8.98 -4.04
CA ALA A 50 -21.76 8.52 -3.46
C ALA A 50 -22.85 9.61 -3.49
N GLU A 51 -22.49 10.87 -3.22
CA GLU A 51 -23.41 12.01 -3.34
C GLU A 51 -23.91 12.21 -4.76
N ALA A 52 -23.02 12.13 -5.77
CA ALA A 52 -23.38 12.28 -7.16
C ALA A 52 -24.30 11.14 -7.65
N LEU A 53 -23.98 9.89 -7.28
CA LEU A 53 -24.82 8.73 -7.60
C LEU A 53 -26.21 8.82 -6.95
N ALA A 54 -26.29 9.31 -5.71
CA ALA A 54 -27.58 9.50 -5.03
C ALA A 54 -28.47 10.56 -5.68
N ARG A 55 -27.89 11.48 -6.46
CA ARG A 55 -28.60 12.55 -7.18
C ARG A 55 -28.77 12.28 -8.67
N ASP A 56 -28.29 11.14 -9.17
CA ASP A 56 -28.23 10.82 -10.60
C ASP A 56 -27.50 11.91 -11.42
N GLU A 57 -26.47 12.52 -10.82
CA GLU A 57 -25.68 13.60 -11.43
C GLU A 57 -24.37 13.05 -12.03
N SER A 58 -24.08 13.39 -13.29
CA SER A 58 -22.77 13.10 -13.90
C SER A 58 -21.73 14.13 -13.44
N ILE A 59 -20.64 13.64 -12.83
CA ILE A 59 -19.50 14.51 -12.50
C ILE A 59 -18.77 14.82 -13.82
N SER A 60 -18.90 16.05 -14.28
CA SER A 60 -18.21 16.53 -15.48
C SER A 60 -17.24 17.66 -15.16
N ARG A 61 -16.13 17.72 -15.91
CA ARG A 61 -15.17 18.82 -15.81
C ARG A 61 -14.89 19.39 -17.19
N THR A 62 -14.82 20.71 -17.25
CA THR A 62 -14.34 21.42 -18.43
C THR A 62 -12.81 21.38 -18.47
N VAL A 63 -12.24 20.74 -19.48
CA VAL A 63 -10.78 20.62 -19.70
C VAL A 63 -10.41 21.36 -20.98
N GLN A 64 -9.29 22.09 -20.97
CA GLN A 64 -8.77 22.71 -22.19
C GLN A 64 -8.09 21.62 -23.05
N THR A 65 -8.64 21.33 -24.23
CA THR A 65 -8.14 20.28 -25.13
C THR A 65 -7.18 20.82 -26.19
N GLY A 66 -7.11 22.15 -26.35
CA GLY A 66 -6.13 22.78 -27.22
C GLY A 66 -6.44 24.24 -27.50
N TYR A 67 -5.98 24.68 -28.67
CA TYR A 67 -6.30 25.98 -29.25
C TYR A 67 -6.90 25.77 -30.63
N ASP A 68 -7.94 26.53 -30.93
CA ASP A 68 -8.56 26.55 -32.24
C ASP A 68 -7.55 27.10 -33.26
N LYS A 69 -7.39 26.40 -34.39
CA LYS A 69 -6.31 26.70 -35.35
C LYS A 69 -6.57 27.98 -36.16
N ASP A 70 -7.81 28.42 -36.24
CA ASP A 70 -8.21 29.57 -37.04
C ASP A 70 -8.35 30.84 -36.19
N THR A 71 -8.80 30.70 -34.95
CA THR A 71 -9.05 31.83 -34.03
C THR A 71 -8.00 31.99 -32.94
N GLY A 72 -7.21 30.94 -32.65
CA GLY A 72 -6.23 30.94 -31.56
C GLY A 72 -6.85 30.90 -30.16
N GLU A 73 -8.17 30.76 -30.05
CA GLU A 73 -8.88 30.69 -28.76
C GLU A 73 -8.73 29.31 -28.12
N ALA A 74 -8.77 29.26 -26.78
CA ALA A 74 -8.70 28.01 -26.04
C ALA A 74 -9.96 27.16 -26.25
N VAL A 75 -9.79 25.93 -26.73
CA VAL A 75 -10.89 24.97 -26.90
C VAL A 75 -11.07 24.21 -25.60
N TYR A 76 -12.30 24.17 -25.11
CA TYR A 76 -12.67 23.47 -23.89
C TYR A 76 -13.68 22.36 -24.17
N GLU A 77 -13.41 21.16 -23.70
CA GLU A 77 -14.34 20.03 -23.77
C GLU A 77 -14.84 19.66 -22.38
N ARG A 78 -16.11 19.23 -22.30
CA ARG A 78 -16.69 18.67 -21.09
C ARG A 78 -16.38 17.17 -21.07
N GLU A 79 -15.44 16.76 -20.23
CA GLU A 79 -15.15 15.35 -19.95
C GLU A 79 -16.13 14.86 -18.89
N GLU A 80 -17.06 13.98 -19.25
CA GLU A 80 -17.86 13.23 -18.28
C GLU A 80 -17.02 12.12 -17.66
N MET A 81 -17.01 12.03 -16.33
CA MET A 81 -16.27 11.01 -15.62
C MET A 81 -17.21 9.90 -15.13
N SER A 82 -17.04 8.68 -15.64
CA SER A 82 -17.69 7.50 -15.05
C SER A 82 -16.98 7.15 -13.73
N LEU A 83 -17.47 7.69 -12.62
CA LEU A 83 -16.86 7.44 -11.32
C LEU A 83 -17.64 6.36 -10.55
N SER A 84 -16.92 5.34 -10.11
CA SER A 84 -17.38 4.38 -9.11
C SER A 84 -16.59 4.58 -7.82
N VAL A 85 -17.18 4.18 -6.69
CA VAL A 85 -16.47 4.16 -5.41
C VAL A 85 -15.24 3.26 -5.51
N LEU A 86 -14.12 3.73 -4.97
CA LEU A 86 -12.86 3.02 -4.99
C LEU A 86 -12.74 2.17 -3.71
N PRO A 87 -12.46 0.87 -3.82
CA PRO A 87 -12.20 0.04 -2.65
C PRO A 87 -10.82 0.34 -2.08
N TYR A 88 -10.63 0.12 -0.78
CA TYR A 88 -9.28 -0.01 -0.22
C TYR A 88 -8.60 -1.25 -0.80
N ILE A 89 -7.30 -1.14 -1.06
CA ILE A 89 -6.48 -2.26 -1.53
C ILE A 89 -5.47 -2.59 -0.44
N VAL A 90 -5.40 -3.85 -0.06
CA VAL A 90 -4.37 -4.36 0.85
C VAL A 90 -3.47 -5.32 0.07
N VAL A 91 -2.19 -4.97 -0.03
CA VAL A 91 -1.16 -5.80 -0.64
C VAL A 91 -0.45 -6.57 0.47
N ILE A 92 -0.58 -7.90 0.46
CA ILE A 92 0.03 -8.79 1.46
C ILE A 92 1.17 -9.56 0.79
N VAL A 93 2.36 -9.45 1.37
CA VAL A 93 3.54 -10.22 1.00
C VAL A 93 3.89 -11.11 2.19
N ASP A 94 3.71 -12.42 2.03
CA ASP A 94 3.91 -13.39 3.12
C ASP A 94 5.39 -13.64 3.44
N GLU A 95 6.23 -13.72 2.39
CA GLU A 95 7.68 -13.88 2.55
C GLU A 95 8.42 -12.88 1.65
N MET A 96 8.78 -11.74 2.23
CA MET A 96 9.49 -10.67 1.52
C MET A 96 10.90 -11.09 1.10
N ALA A 97 11.56 -11.97 1.85
CA ALA A 97 12.94 -12.33 1.56
C ALA A 97 13.10 -13.05 0.21
N ASP A 98 12.11 -13.85 -0.18
CA ASP A 98 12.09 -14.54 -1.49
C ASP A 98 12.05 -13.54 -2.64
N LEU A 99 11.29 -12.45 -2.48
CA LEU A 99 11.23 -11.37 -3.46
C LEU A 99 12.54 -10.58 -3.52
N MET A 100 13.14 -10.31 -2.36
CA MET A 100 14.40 -9.57 -2.27
C MET A 100 15.56 -10.32 -2.94
N MET A 101 15.61 -11.65 -2.83
CA MET A 101 16.64 -12.48 -3.46
C MET A 101 16.55 -12.51 -4.98
N VAL A 102 15.34 -12.42 -5.56
CA VAL A 102 15.13 -12.50 -7.01
C VAL A 102 15.20 -11.13 -7.67
N ALA A 103 14.66 -10.10 -7.03
CA ALA A 103 14.45 -8.79 -7.64
C ALA A 103 14.55 -7.62 -6.65
N GLY A 104 15.48 -7.68 -5.69
CA GLY A 104 15.56 -6.73 -4.56
C GLY A 104 15.45 -5.25 -4.93
N LYS A 105 16.15 -4.79 -5.97
CA LYS A 105 16.10 -3.36 -6.39
C LYS A 105 14.72 -2.93 -6.89
N ASP A 106 14.06 -3.76 -7.71
CA ASP A 106 12.72 -3.47 -8.22
C ASP A 106 11.68 -3.49 -7.10
N ILE A 107 11.79 -4.47 -6.19
CA ILE A 107 10.90 -4.65 -5.05
C ILE A 107 11.03 -3.48 -4.08
N GLU A 108 12.25 -3.13 -3.69
CA GLU A 108 12.53 -2.03 -2.77
C GLU A 108 12.03 -0.69 -3.34
N GLY A 109 12.26 -0.44 -4.63
CA GLY A 109 11.76 0.78 -5.29
C GLY A 109 10.23 0.87 -5.34
N ALA A 110 9.54 -0.24 -5.61
CA ALA A 110 8.07 -0.27 -5.62
C ALA A 110 7.49 -0.11 -4.21
N ILE A 111 8.05 -0.83 -3.23
CA ILE A 111 7.66 -0.75 -1.83
C ILE A 111 7.89 0.67 -1.28
N GLN A 112 9.03 1.28 -1.57
CA GLN A 112 9.33 2.65 -1.15
C GLN A 112 8.27 3.63 -1.68
N ARG A 113 7.95 3.57 -2.98
CA ARG A 113 6.93 4.44 -3.58
C ARG A 113 5.55 4.26 -2.95
N LEU A 114 5.14 3.01 -2.76
CA LEU A 114 3.85 2.69 -2.13
C LEU A 114 3.82 3.19 -0.69
N ALA A 115 4.79 2.82 0.13
CA ALA A 115 4.78 3.18 1.54
C ALA A 115 4.81 4.70 1.79
N GLN A 116 5.38 5.49 0.88
CA GLN A 116 5.41 6.96 0.98
C GLN A 116 4.10 7.64 0.58
N MET A 117 3.40 7.13 -0.43
CA MET A 117 2.31 7.87 -1.10
C MET A 117 0.96 7.14 -1.08
N ALA A 118 0.93 5.85 -0.77
CA ALA A 118 -0.27 5.01 -0.94
C ALA A 118 -1.41 5.32 0.06
N ARG A 119 -1.09 5.91 1.22
CA ARG A 119 -2.07 6.13 2.31
C ARG A 119 -3.30 6.90 1.85
N ALA A 120 -3.12 8.03 1.16
CA ALA A 120 -4.25 8.85 0.72
C ALA A 120 -5.02 8.18 -0.43
N ALA A 121 -4.35 7.37 -1.25
CA ALA A 121 -4.96 6.57 -2.31
C ALA A 121 -5.69 5.32 -1.79
N GLY A 122 -5.68 5.05 -0.48
CA GLY A 122 -6.32 3.88 0.12
C GLY A 122 -5.66 2.56 -0.25
N ILE A 123 -4.35 2.57 -0.47
CA ILE A 123 -3.55 1.36 -0.69
C ILE A 123 -2.66 1.13 0.54
N HIS A 124 -2.68 -0.07 1.09
CA HIS A 124 -1.96 -0.45 2.31
C HIS A 124 -1.09 -1.68 2.05
N LEU A 125 0.11 -1.71 2.63
CA LEU A 125 1.03 -2.83 2.49
C LEU A 125 1.18 -3.56 3.84
N ILE A 126 1.14 -4.89 3.77
CA ILE A 126 1.51 -5.79 4.85
C ILE A 126 2.62 -6.68 4.30
N THR A 127 3.79 -6.64 4.92
CA THR A 127 4.93 -7.47 4.53
C THR A 127 5.37 -8.30 5.73
N ALA A 128 5.49 -9.61 5.53
CA ALA A 128 6.01 -10.55 6.50
C ALA A 128 7.29 -11.21 5.96
N THR A 129 8.10 -11.74 6.88
CA THR A 129 9.28 -12.53 6.57
C THR A 129 9.68 -13.35 7.79
N GLN A 130 10.16 -14.57 7.56
CA GLN A 130 10.80 -15.38 8.58
C GLN A 130 12.31 -15.14 8.67
N ARG A 131 12.87 -14.30 7.78
CA ARG A 131 14.30 -14.03 7.66
C ARG A 131 14.60 -12.56 8.00
N PRO A 132 14.62 -12.19 9.30
CA PRO A 132 14.82 -10.81 9.74
C PRO A 132 16.28 -10.35 9.67
N SER A 133 16.88 -10.43 8.47
CA SER A 133 18.24 -9.95 8.20
C SER A 133 18.24 -8.52 7.66
N VAL A 134 19.41 -7.87 7.73
CA VAL A 134 19.61 -6.50 7.21
C VAL A 134 19.48 -6.42 5.68
N ASP A 135 19.66 -7.54 4.99
CA ASP A 135 19.52 -7.63 3.53
C ASP A 135 18.05 -7.70 3.09
N VAL A 136 17.17 -8.18 3.98
CA VAL A 136 15.72 -8.24 3.74
C VAL A 136 15.04 -6.99 4.29
N ILE A 137 15.32 -6.65 5.54
CA ILE A 137 14.77 -5.49 6.24
C ILE A 137 15.78 -4.33 6.14
N THR A 138 15.94 -3.82 4.92
CA THR A 138 16.92 -2.77 4.60
C THR A 138 16.60 -1.46 5.34
N GLY A 139 17.56 -0.52 5.33
CA GLY A 139 17.33 0.84 5.86
C GLY A 139 16.13 1.54 5.20
N THR A 140 15.96 1.37 3.89
CA THR A 140 14.84 1.92 3.12
C THR A 140 13.52 1.33 3.59
N ILE A 141 13.44 0.01 3.80
CA ILE A 141 12.24 -0.63 4.31
C ILE A 141 11.91 -0.10 5.71
N LYS A 142 12.88 -0.06 6.62
CA LYS A 142 12.66 0.49 7.97
C LYS A 142 12.18 1.93 7.95
N ALA A 143 12.74 2.77 7.08
CA ALA A 143 12.36 4.18 6.97
C ALA A 143 10.90 4.38 6.52
N ASN A 144 10.33 3.44 5.76
CA ASN A 144 8.99 3.58 5.19
C ASN A 144 7.92 2.73 5.91
N PHE A 145 8.31 1.79 6.78
CA PHE A 145 7.40 1.00 7.61
C PHE A 145 7.61 1.32 9.09
N PRO A 146 6.97 2.38 9.62
CA PRO A 146 7.15 2.78 11.01
C PRO A 146 6.33 1.93 11.99
N THR A 147 5.29 1.24 11.51
CA THR A 147 4.52 0.27 12.30
C THR A 147 5.08 -1.13 12.07
N ARG A 148 5.44 -1.83 13.14
CA ARG A 148 6.12 -3.13 13.07
C ARG A 148 5.56 -4.08 14.11
N ILE A 149 5.53 -5.36 13.74
CA ILE A 149 5.21 -6.47 14.62
C ILE A 149 6.37 -7.44 14.56
N SER A 150 6.85 -7.90 15.72
CA SER A 150 7.77 -9.02 15.81
C SER A 150 7.14 -10.11 16.66
N PHE A 151 7.03 -11.31 16.09
CA PHE A 151 6.87 -12.52 16.88
C PHE A 151 8.23 -12.95 17.47
N GLN A 152 8.26 -14.10 18.13
CA GLN A 152 9.48 -14.68 18.67
C GLN A 152 10.55 -14.80 17.59
N VAL A 153 11.74 -14.28 17.88
CA VAL A 153 12.94 -14.44 17.06
C VAL A 153 14.03 -15.15 17.85
N THR A 154 15.06 -15.63 17.16
CA THR A 154 16.11 -16.44 17.81
C THR A 154 17.15 -15.60 18.53
N SER A 155 17.38 -14.36 18.09
CA SER A 155 18.47 -13.54 18.61
C SER A 155 18.11 -12.08 18.86
N LYS A 156 18.89 -11.45 19.75
CA LYS A 156 18.86 -10.00 19.99
C LYS A 156 19.19 -9.17 18.75
N ILE A 157 19.88 -9.77 17.77
CA ILE A 157 20.24 -9.10 16.52
C ILE A 157 18.98 -9.00 15.65
N ASP A 158 18.26 -10.11 15.49
CA ASP A 158 17.01 -10.17 14.72
C ASP A 158 15.94 -9.23 15.29
N SER A 159 15.81 -9.19 16.63
CA SER A 159 14.92 -8.24 17.31
C SER A 159 15.26 -6.80 16.94
N ARG A 160 16.55 -6.42 16.95
CA ARG A 160 17.00 -5.09 16.55
C ARG A 160 16.78 -4.82 15.07
N THR A 161 16.92 -5.83 14.21
CA THR A 161 16.67 -5.67 12.77
C THR A 161 15.21 -5.30 12.51
N ILE A 162 14.26 -5.93 13.22
CA ILE A 162 12.83 -5.65 13.07
C ILE A 162 12.43 -4.37 13.82
N LEU A 163 12.66 -4.32 15.13
CA LEU A 163 12.08 -3.30 16.02
C LEU A 163 13.02 -2.11 16.26
N GLY A 164 14.32 -2.25 16.00
CA GLY A 164 15.34 -1.28 16.43
C GLY A 164 15.84 -1.52 17.87
N GLU A 165 15.15 -2.36 18.64
CA GLU A 165 15.47 -2.70 20.03
C GLU A 165 15.44 -4.22 20.27
N GLN A 166 16.07 -4.66 21.35
CA GLN A 166 16.00 -6.06 21.80
C GLN A 166 14.67 -6.32 22.55
N GLY A 167 14.26 -7.58 22.65
CA GLY A 167 13.10 -8.01 23.42
C GLY A 167 12.28 -9.11 22.73
N ALA A 168 12.26 -9.14 21.39
CA ALA A 168 11.50 -10.16 20.66
C ALA A 168 12.09 -11.57 20.84
N GLU A 169 13.36 -11.69 21.19
CA GLU A 169 14.02 -12.96 21.51
C GLU A 169 13.54 -13.57 22.84
N GLN A 170 12.80 -12.81 23.65
CA GLN A 170 12.27 -13.23 24.95
C GLN A 170 10.78 -13.61 24.89
N LEU A 171 10.17 -13.53 23.72
CA LEU A 171 8.78 -13.92 23.52
C LEU A 171 8.62 -15.44 23.66
N LEU A 172 7.41 -15.87 24.00
CA LEU A 172 7.09 -17.27 24.33
C LEU A 172 6.69 -18.10 23.10
N GLY A 173 6.58 -17.49 21.92
CA GLY A 173 6.00 -18.12 20.73
C GLY A 173 4.47 -18.14 20.78
N GLN A 174 3.84 -18.98 19.95
CA GLN A 174 2.38 -19.24 19.96
C GLN A 174 1.50 -17.96 19.96
N GLY A 175 1.88 -16.97 19.15
CA GLY A 175 1.13 -15.71 19.03
C GLY A 175 1.58 -14.58 19.96
N ASP A 176 2.51 -14.82 20.89
CA ASP A 176 3.14 -13.76 21.67
C ASP A 176 3.99 -12.85 20.78
N MET A 177 3.73 -11.55 20.83
CA MET A 177 4.33 -10.57 19.92
C MET A 177 4.65 -9.23 20.59
N LEU A 178 5.60 -8.52 19.99
CA LEU A 178 5.88 -7.11 20.27
C LEU A 178 5.31 -6.26 19.13
N TYR A 179 4.51 -5.26 19.48
CA TYR A 179 3.91 -4.31 18.57
C TYR A 179 4.51 -2.91 18.79
N MET A 180 4.89 -2.26 17.70
CA MET A 180 5.36 -0.88 17.67
C MET A 180 4.55 -0.09 16.65
N ALA A 181 3.87 0.96 17.11
CA ALA A 181 3.16 1.89 16.25
C ALA A 181 4.03 3.13 15.98
N GLY A 182 4.26 3.47 14.71
CA GLY A 182 4.86 4.75 14.35
C GLY A 182 6.28 5.00 14.89
N GLY A 183 7.07 3.95 15.18
CA GLY A 183 8.36 4.07 15.88
C GLY A 183 8.27 4.47 17.35
N GLY A 184 7.08 4.40 17.95
CA GLY A 184 6.84 4.71 19.36
C GLY A 184 7.18 3.57 20.32
N ARG A 185 6.61 3.63 21.53
CA ARG A 185 6.85 2.63 22.58
C ARG A 185 6.37 1.23 22.14
N ILE A 186 7.23 0.24 22.36
CA ILE A 186 6.89 -1.17 22.15
C ILE A 186 5.90 -1.64 23.22
N SER A 187 4.85 -2.33 22.77
CA SER A 187 3.86 -2.99 23.63
C SER A 187 3.86 -4.49 23.36
N ARG A 188 3.84 -5.30 24.41
CA ARG A 188 3.66 -6.75 24.29
C ARG A 188 2.18 -7.08 24.12
N VAL A 189 1.85 -7.94 23.18
CA VAL A 189 0.49 -8.33 22.83
C VAL A 189 0.43 -9.84 22.65
N HIS A 190 -0.66 -10.46 23.10
CA HIS A 190 -0.95 -11.87 22.84
C HIS A 190 -1.90 -11.95 21.64
N GLY A 191 -1.40 -12.47 20.52
CA GLY A 191 -2.16 -12.63 19.30
C GLY A 191 -3.29 -13.65 19.46
N PRO A 192 -4.49 -13.36 18.91
CA PRO A 192 -5.58 -14.33 18.93
C PRO A 192 -5.21 -15.55 18.09
N PHE A 193 -5.55 -16.74 18.58
CA PHE A 193 -5.44 -17.97 17.82
C PHE A 193 -6.64 -18.11 16.87
N VAL A 194 -6.37 -18.43 15.62
CA VAL A 194 -7.38 -18.75 14.59
C VAL A 194 -6.97 -20.09 13.99
N SER A 195 -7.88 -21.06 13.99
CA SER A 195 -7.67 -22.35 13.33
C SER A 195 -7.93 -22.24 11.82
N ASP A 196 -7.27 -23.10 11.05
CA ASP A 196 -7.47 -23.24 9.59
C ASP A 196 -8.90 -23.63 9.21
#